data_AF-A0A3D5C4G2-F1
#
_entry.id   AF-A0A3D5C4G2-F1
#
_cell.length_a   1.000
_cell.length_b   1.000
_cell.length_c   1.000
_cell.angle_alpha   90.00
_cell.angle_beta   90.00
_cell.angle_gamma   90.00
#
_symmetry.space_group_name_H-M   'P 1'
#
loop_
_entity.id
_entity.type
_entity.pdbx_description
1 polymer ?
#
loop_
_entity_poly.entity_id
_entity_poly.type
_entity_poly.pdbx_seq_one_letter_code
_entity_poly.pdbx_strand_id
1 'polypeptide(L)'
;GGRPTTPSDIVEGPYGFGLIAGENISAIYEFDDGRHAFAEFHRRSEPSSGWVHVKIYGEDGALCLYNSRELFIRRGRDEVVGDVPWERFELADTDRYLHGHDYYEHAGGDLWMAEETVRVLDEGREHECSGHEGRAVMEMMDGAWLSHFRGTRVDFPLERGHHPLRDALAAQGLPDPDPDRSNLRYGDWLPGELERIGA
;
A
#
# COMPACT_ATOMS: atom_id res chain seq x y z
N GLY A 1 0.99 -21.62 -5.69
CA GLY A 1 0.24 -20.41 -6.10
C GLY A 1 -0.94 -20.79 -6.97
N GLY A 2 -2.08 -20.11 -6.81
CA GLY A 2 -3.27 -20.31 -7.66
C GLY A 2 -4.53 -20.79 -6.93
N ARG A 3 -4.50 -20.99 -5.61
CA ARG A 3 -5.72 -21.18 -4.82
C ARG A 3 -6.14 -19.87 -4.13
N PRO A 4 -7.44 -19.60 -3.97
CA PRO A 4 -7.91 -18.48 -3.16
C PRO A 4 -7.36 -18.55 -1.72
N THR A 5 -7.07 -17.39 -1.15
CA THR A 5 -6.77 -17.24 0.28
C THR A 5 -7.97 -17.68 1.11
N THR A 6 -7.72 -18.42 2.17
CA THR A 6 -8.71 -18.96 3.11
C THR A 6 -8.41 -18.48 4.53
N PRO A 7 -9.34 -18.60 5.49
CA PRO A 7 -9.07 -18.19 6.87
C PRO A 7 -7.89 -18.93 7.51
N SER A 8 -7.60 -20.17 7.12
CA SER A 8 -6.41 -20.91 7.57
C SER A 8 -5.08 -20.36 7.05
N ASP A 9 -5.12 -19.41 6.10
CA ASP A 9 -3.93 -18.74 5.60
C ASP A 9 -3.56 -17.49 6.39
N ILE A 10 -4.44 -17.04 7.30
CA ILE A 10 -4.24 -15.86 8.13
C ILE A 10 -3.15 -16.15 9.15
N VAL A 11 -2.17 -15.25 9.24
CA VAL A 11 -1.05 -15.33 10.17
C VAL A 11 -0.74 -13.97 10.77
N GLU A 12 -0.04 -13.97 11.90
CA GLU A 12 0.54 -12.75 12.45
C GLU A 12 1.79 -12.37 11.63
N GLY A 13 1.76 -11.15 11.07
CA GLY A 13 2.84 -10.58 10.27
C GLY A 13 4.04 -10.14 11.13
N PRO A 14 5.25 -10.05 10.55
CA PRO A 14 6.44 -9.64 11.28
C PRO A 14 6.37 -8.15 11.68
N TYR A 15 7.29 -7.70 12.54
CA TYR A 15 7.42 -6.30 12.96
C TYR A 15 6.15 -5.69 13.59
N GLY A 16 5.24 -6.50 14.14
CA GLY A 16 3.98 -5.99 14.68
C GLY A 16 3.01 -5.48 13.61
N PHE A 17 3.10 -5.96 12.37
CA PHE A 17 2.17 -5.58 11.29
C PHE A 17 0.72 -6.04 11.52
N GLY A 18 0.47 -6.89 12.51
CA GLY A 18 -0.84 -7.46 12.76
C GLY A 18 -1.15 -8.63 11.85
N LEU A 19 -2.44 -8.98 11.76
CA LEU A 19 -2.89 -10.09 10.94
C LEU A 19 -2.71 -9.77 9.46
N ILE A 20 -2.16 -10.71 8.71
CA ILE A 20 -2.00 -10.66 7.26
C ILE A 20 -2.49 -11.94 6.62
N ALA A 21 -2.91 -11.86 5.36
CA ALA A 21 -3.29 -13.04 4.58
C ALA A 21 -3.11 -12.79 3.08
N GLY A 22 -2.61 -13.82 2.39
CA GLY A 22 -2.36 -13.77 0.95
C GLY A 22 -1.04 -13.10 0.59
N GLU A 23 -0.46 -13.57 -0.50
CA GLU A 23 0.82 -13.10 -1.05
C GLU A 23 0.67 -12.55 -2.49
N ASN A 24 -0.55 -12.58 -3.03
CA ASN A 24 -0.92 -12.03 -4.32
C ASN A 24 -2.29 -11.38 -4.21
N ILE A 25 -2.32 -10.08 -3.91
CA ILE A 25 -3.53 -9.30 -3.73
C ILE A 25 -3.72 -8.40 -4.94
N SER A 26 -4.91 -8.45 -5.54
CA SER A 26 -5.37 -7.48 -6.54
C SER A 26 -6.70 -6.91 -6.05
N ALA A 27 -6.77 -5.60 -5.90
CA ALA A 27 -7.97 -4.88 -5.48
C ALA A 27 -8.30 -3.76 -6.46
N ILE A 28 -9.60 -3.56 -6.69
CA ILE A 28 -10.13 -2.46 -7.50
C ILE A 28 -10.99 -1.61 -6.57
N TYR A 29 -10.69 -0.32 -6.52
CA TYR A 29 -11.47 0.68 -5.77
C TYR A 29 -12.12 1.64 -6.76
N GLU A 30 -13.40 1.91 -6.57
CA GLU A 30 -14.16 2.91 -7.31
C GLU A 30 -14.42 4.11 -6.40
N PHE A 31 -14.14 5.30 -6.89
CA PHE A 31 -14.41 6.57 -6.21
C PHE A 31 -15.75 7.16 -6.70
N ASP A 32 -16.38 8.01 -5.89
CA ASP A 32 -17.72 8.58 -6.16
C ASP A 32 -17.81 9.37 -7.49
N ASP A 33 -16.67 9.80 -8.02
CA ASP A 33 -16.54 10.55 -9.27
C ASP A 33 -16.23 9.66 -10.48
N GLY A 34 -16.31 8.33 -10.33
CA GLY A 34 -16.06 7.33 -11.37
C GLY A 34 -14.59 7.04 -11.64
N ARG A 35 -13.66 7.62 -10.88
CA ARG A 35 -12.24 7.24 -10.93
C ARG A 35 -12.04 5.86 -10.32
N HIS A 36 -11.02 5.16 -10.79
CA HIS A 36 -10.67 3.83 -10.32
C HIS A 36 -9.21 3.78 -9.87
N ALA A 37 -8.96 3.09 -8.76
CA ALA A 37 -7.61 2.68 -8.36
C ALA A 37 -7.49 1.17 -8.45
N PHE A 38 -6.39 0.72 -9.04
CA PHE A 38 -6.02 -0.69 -9.10
C PHE A 38 -4.79 -0.88 -8.22
N ALA A 39 -4.91 -1.67 -7.16
CA ALA A 39 -3.82 -1.96 -6.24
C ALA A 39 -3.37 -3.42 -6.40
N GLU A 40 -2.08 -3.62 -6.63
CA GLU A 40 -1.48 -4.93 -6.83
C GLU A 40 -0.30 -5.15 -5.88
N PHE A 41 -0.41 -6.16 -5.03
CA PHE A 41 0.63 -6.59 -4.11
C PHE A 41 0.94 -8.06 -4.40
N HIS A 42 1.85 -8.30 -5.33
CA HIS A 42 2.18 -9.66 -5.80
C HIS A 42 3.58 -10.05 -5.40
N ARG A 43 3.70 -11.23 -4.78
CA ARG A 43 4.97 -11.84 -4.45
C ARG A 43 5.81 -12.03 -5.71
N ARG A 44 7.08 -11.69 -5.59
CA ARG A 44 8.12 -11.95 -6.60
C ARG A 44 9.13 -12.92 -6.03
N SER A 45 9.89 -13.58 -6.91
CA SER A 45 11.00 -14.46 -6.52
C SER A 45 12.11 -13.69 -5.82
N GLU A 46 12.27 -12.41 -6.15
CA GLU A 46 13.28 -11.53 -5.59
C GLU A 46 12.65 -10.21 -5.10
N PRO A 47 13.00 -9.75 -3.88
CA PRO A 47 12.56 -8.45 -3.40
C PRO A 47 13.29 -7.34 -4.17
N SER A 48 12.55 -6.34 -4.64
CA SER A 48 13.13 -5.16 -5.29
C SER A 48 12.20 -3.96 -5.20
N SER A 49 12.77 -2.80 -4.86
CA SER A 49 12.07 -1.51 -4.93
C SER A 49 11.74 -1.09 -6.37
N GLY A 50 12.41 -1.67 -7.37
CA GLY A 50 12.13 -1.42 -8.78
C GLY A 50 10.77 -1.94 -9.26
N TRP A 51 10.07 -2.72 -8.43
CA TRP A 51 8.68 -3.13 -8.69
C TRP A 51 7.64 -2.19 -8.09
N VAL A 52 8.05 -1.30 -7.18
CA VAL A 52 7.15 -0.36 -6.51
C VAL A 52 6.91 0.82 -7.44
N HIS A 53 5.66 1.04 -7.82
CA HIS A 53 5.28 2.20 -8.60
C HIS A 53 3.83 2.60 -8.37
N VAL A 54 3.58 3.90 -8.43
CA VAL A 54 2.22 4.48 -8.50
C VAL A 54 2.07 5.10 -9.87
N LYS A 55 1.05 4.70 -10.61
CA LYS A 55 0.73 5.26 -11.93
C LYS A 55 -0.62 5.96 -11.89
N ILE A 56 -0.66 7.19 -12.39
CA ILE A 56 -1.88 7.99 -12.50
C ILE A 56 -2.09 8.29 -13.98
N TYR A 57 -3.23 7.89 -14.51
CA TYR A 57 -3.60 8.11 -15.91
C TYR A 57 -4.66 9.20 -16.00
N GLY A 58 -4.43 10.18 -16.87
CA GLY A 58 -5.35 11.26 -17.17
C GLY A 58 -5.65 11.34 -18.67
N GLU A 59 -6.47 12.33 -19.05
CA GLU A 59 -6.89 12.50 -20.44
C GLU A 59 -5.74 12.94 -21.37
N ASP A 60 -4.72 13.61 -20.83
CA ASP A 60 -3.62 14.21 -21.59
C ASP A 60 -2.27 13.52 -21.37
N GLY A 61 -2.24 12.44 -20.61
CA GLY A 61 -0.99 11.77 -20.27
C GLY A 61 -1.06 10.89 -19.04
N ALA A 62 0.11 10.59 -18.49
CA ALA A 62 0.23 9.81 -17.26
C ALA A 62 1.44 10.23 -16.42
N LEU A 63 1.35 10.02 -15.12
CA LEU A 63 2.43 10.16 -14.15
C LEU A 63 2.81 8.78 -13.62
N CYS A 64 4.10 8.57 -13.35
CA CYS A 64 4.61 7.38 -12.70
C CYS A 64 5.61 7.78 -11.62
N LEU A 65 5.26 7.58 -10.35
CA LEU A 65 6.21 7.60 -9.25
C LEU A 65 6.84 6.21 -9.18
N TYR A 66 8.02 6.08 -9.77
CA TYR A 66 8.82 4.87 -9.79
C TYR A 66 9.64 4.75 -8.50
N ASN A 67 9.82 3.53 -7.99
CA ASN A 67 10.60 3.19 -6.78
C ASN A 67 10.34 4.07 -5.54
N SER A 68 9.16 4.70 -5.48
CA SER A 68 8.76 5.72 -4.48
C SER A 68 9.65 6.96 -4.45
N ARG A 69 10.39 7.27 -5.53
CA ARG A 69 11.33 8.40 -5.56
C ARG A 69 11.36 9.13 -6.90
N GLU A 70 11.47 8.41 -8.01
CA GLU A 70 11.66 9.04 -9.31
C GLU A 70 10.32 9.32 -9.99
N LEU A 71 10.10 10.57 -10.40
CA LEU A 71 8.90 10.96 -11.12
C LEU A 71 9.15 10.86 -12.63
N PHE A 72 8.26 10.18 -13.34
CA PHE A 72 8.23 10.12 -14.79
C PHE A 72 6.89 10.66 -15.29
N ILE A 73 6.94 11.39 -16.40
CA ILE A 73 5.77 11.96 -17.07
C ILE A 73 5.72 11.41 -18.48
N ARG A 74 4.54 10.93 -18.86
CA ARG A 74 4.18 10.62 -20.25
C ARG A 74 3.22 11.67 -20.75
N ARG A 75 3.60 12.41 -21.79
CA ARG A 75 2.75 13.44 -22.41
C ARG A 75 2.07 12.86 -23.65
N GLY A 76 0.75 12.92 -23.69
CA GLY A 76 -0.05 12.35 -24.78
C GLY A 76 -0.75 11.04 -24.41
N ARG A 77 -1.74 10.70 -25.22
CA ARG A 77 -2.57 9.50 -25.09
C ARG A 77 -1.86 8.30 -25.68
N ASP A 78 -2.25 7.09 -25.25
CA ASP A 78 -1.78 5.86 -25.88
C ASP A 78 -2.11 5.86 -27.38
N GLU A 79 -1.11 5.60 -28.21
CA GLU A 79 -1.26 5.46 -29.65
C GLU A 79 -1.49 3.98 -29.98
N VAL A 80 -2.30 3.71 -31.01
CA VAL A 80 -2.55 2.34 -31.47
C VAL A 80 -1.26 1.70 -32.03
N VAL A 81 -0.32 2.51 -32.48
CA VAL A 81 0.98 2.09 -33.01
C VAL A 81 2.05 3.05 -32.50
N GLY A 82 3.06 2.51 -31.81
CA GLY A 82 4.17 3.27 -31.25
C GLY A 82 4.02 3.53 -29.74
N ASP A 83 5.15 3.60 -29.04
CA ASP A 83 5.17 3.92 -27.62
C ASP A 83 5.30 5.44 -27.43
N VAL A 84 4.44 6.01 -26.60
CA VAL A 84 4.65 7.38 -26.09
C VAL A 84 5.69 7.31 -24.98
N PRO A 85 6.81 8.04 -25.10
CA PRO A 85 7.93 7.90 -24.17
C PRO A 85 7.58 8.40 -22.77
N TRP A 86 8.15 7.71 -21.77
CA TRP A 86 8.21 8.20 -20.40
C TRP A 86 9.46 9.04 -20.23
N GLU A 87 9.30 10.28 -19.80
CA GLU A 87 10.39 11.21 -19.56
C GLU A 87 10.56 11.39 -18.05
N ARG A 88 11.80 11.23 -17.57
CA ARG A 88 12.11 11.56 -16.17
C ARG A 88 11.85 13.06 -15.95
N PHE A 89 11.15 13.38 -14.88
CA PHE A 89 10.84 14.75 -14.48
C PHE A 89 11.63 15.08 -13.22
N GLU A 90 12.46 16.11 -13.32
CA GLU A 90 13.17 16.67 -12.18
C GLU A 90 12.27 17.67 -11.47
N LEU A 91 12.13 17.50 -10.15
CA LEU A 91 11.40 18.45 -9.31
C LEU A 91 12.10 19.83 -9.36
N ALA A 92 11.29 20.89 -9.38
CA ALA A 92 11.81 22.24 -9.20
C ALA A 92 12.40 22.39 -7.79
N ASP A 93 13.35 23.31 -7.59
CA ASP A 93 13.99 23.51 -6.28
C ASP A 93 12.98 23.78 -5.15
N THR A 94 11.88 24.48 -5.46
CA THR A 94 10.79 24.75 -4.50
C THR A 94 10.11 23.50 -3.99
N ASP A 95 10.07 22.46 -4.82
CA ASP A 95 9.44 21.18 -4.49
C ASP A 95 10.49 20.18 -4.01
N ARG A 96 11.74 20.26 -4.49
CA ARG A 96 12.86 19.36 -4.15
C ARG A 96 13.51 19.67 -2.81
N TYR A 97 13.46 20.92 -2.35
CA TYR A 97 14.09 21.34 -1.10
C TYR A 97 13.03 21.84 -0.12
N LEU A 98 12.35 20.92 0.58
CA LEU A 98 11.46 21.27 1.68
C LEU A 98 12.23 21.29 3.00
N HIS A 99 11.98 22.35 3.78
CA HIS A 99 12.60 22.59 5.10
C HIS A 99 14.14 22.50 5.11
N GLY A 100 14.79 22.80 3.97
CA GLY A 100 16.25 22.76 3.82
C GLY A 100 16.84 21.37 3.55
N HIS A 101 16.00 20.36 3.35
CA HIS A 101 16.41 18.99 3.03
C HIS A 101 16.14 18.67 1.56
N ASP A 102 17.10 18.02 0.90
CA ASP A 102 16.94 17.53 -0.47
C ASP A 102 16.11 16.24 -0.49
N TYR A 103 15.02 16.23 -1.25
CA TYR A 103 14.20 15.03 -1.47
C TYR A 103 15.03 13.82 -1.93
N TYR A 104 16.02 14.07 -2.78
CA TYR A 104 16.85 13.04 -3.38
C TYR A 104 18.09 12.69 -2.55
N GLU A 105 18.21 13.15 -1.32
CA GLU A 105 19.22 12.64 -0.38
C GLU A 105 18.77 11.36 0.33
N HIS A 106 19.69 10.68 1.00
CA HIS A 106 19.35 9.55 1.87
C HIS A 106 18.52 10.07 3.05
N ALA A 107 17.36 9.47 3.30
CA ALA A 107 16.37 9.91 4.29
C ALA A 107 15.76 11.30 4.07
N GLY A 108 15.94 11.93 2.90
CA GLY A 108 15.40 13.27 2.61
C GLY A 108 13.88 13.37 2.83
N GLY A 109 13.12 12.40 2.31
CA GLY A 109 11.67 12.31 2.52
C GLY A 109 11.28 12.07 3.99
N ASP A 110 12.07 11.30 4.75
CA ASP A 110 11.79 11.07 6.17
C ASP A 110 12.00 12.36 6.98
N LEU A 111 13.04 13.12 6.66
CA LEU A 111 13.33 14.41 7.28
C LEU A 111 12.26 15.44 6.92
N TRP A 112 11.76 15.45 5.68
CA TRP A 112 10.61 16.28 5.30
C TRP A 112 9.40 16.01 6.18
N MET A 113 9.04 14.74 6.36
CA MET A 113 7.89 14.35 7.17
C MET A 113 8.08 14.73 8.65
N ALA A 114 9.29 14.56 9.18
CA ALA A 114 9.62 14.95 10.55
C ALA A 114 9.49 16.47 10.76
N GLU A 115 10.10 17.27 9.89
CA GLU A 115 10.05 18.74 9.97
C GLU A 115 8.63 19.27 9.75
N GLU A 116 7.89 18.72 8.80
CA GLU A 116 6.49 19.08 8.57
C GLU A 116 5.63 18.78 9.79
N THR A 117 5.85 17.64 10.45
CA THR A 117 5.16 17.28 11.70
C THR A 117 5.43 18.30 12.80
N VAL A 118 6.68 18.74 12.98
CA VAL A 118 7.04 19.77 13.98
C VAL A 118 6.34 21.10 13.64
N ARG A 119 6.36 21.53 12.37
CA ARG A 119 5.70 22.77 11.96
C ARG A 119 4.19 22.74 12.16
N VAL A 120 3.54 21.62 11.86
CA VAL A 120 2.10 21.44 12.12
C VAL A 120 1.78 21.67 13.59
N LEU A 121 2.64 21.17 14.50
CA LEU A 121 2.48 21.38 15.96
C LEU A 121 2.70 22.83 16.36
N ASP A 122 3.76 23.48 15.85
CA ASP A 122 4.09 24.87 16.17
C ASP A 122 3.03 25.86 15.64
N GLU A 123 2.52 25.61 14.43
CA GLU A 123 1.53 26.45 13.76
C GLU A 123 0.09 26.13 14.23
N GLY A 124 -0.13 25.01 14.92
CA GLY A 124 -1.43 24.59 15.41
C GLY A 124 -2.44 24.30 14.28
N ARG A 125 -1.96 23.73 13.17
CA ARG A 125 -2.79 23.33 12.02
C ARG A 125 -2.96 21.82 11.94
N GLU A 126 -3.77 21.35 10.98
CA GLU A 126 -3.86 19.93 10.65
C GLU A 126 -2.82 19.55 9.58
N HIS A 127 -2.24 18.37 9.70
CA HIS A 127 -1.33 17.81 8.68
C HIS A 127 -2.17 17.19 7.55
N GLU A 128 -1.73 17.30 6.29
CA GLU A 128 -2.43 16.68 5.14
C GLU A 128 -2.53 15.15 5.28
N CYS A 129 -1.43 14.47 5.64
CA CYS A 129 -1.42 13.12 6.20
C CYS A 129 -1.98 13.06 7.64
N SER A 130 -3.29 13.30 7.80
CA SER A 130 -3.96 13.28 9.11
C SER A 130 -4.39 11.87 9.55
N GLY A 131 -4.90 11.76 10.78
CA GLY A 131 -5.58 10.54 11.23
C GLY A 131 -6.87 10.24 10.46
N HIS A 132 -7.48 11.25 9.80
CA HIS A 132 -8.63 11.04 8.92
C HIS A 132 -8.21 10.28 7.66
N GLU A 133 -7.16 10.76 6.99
CA GLU A 133 -6.59 10.10 5.80
C GLU A 133 -6.03 8.72 6.14
N GLY A 134 -5.31 8.62 7.27
CA GLY A 134 -4.81 7.33 7.76
C GLY A 134 -5.92 6.31 8.00
N ARG A 135 -7.09 6.74 8.52
CA ARG A 135 -8.25 5.85 8.66
C ARG A 135 -8.78 5.39 7.31
N ALA A 136 -8.87 6.28 6.32
CA ALA A 136 -9.35 5.92 4.99
C ALA A 136 -8.45 4.86 4.34
N VAL A 137 -7.12 4.99 4.48
CA VAL A 137 -6.16 3.99 3.98
C VAL A 137 -6.37 2.63 4.68
N MET A 138 -6.53 2.62 6.00
CA MET A 138 -6.81 1.38 6.74
C MET A 138 -8.14 0.74 6.32
N GLU A 139 -9.18 1.55 6.11
CA GLU A 139 -10.46 1.06 5.58
C GLU A 139 -10.28 0.43 4.20
N MET A 140 -9.52 1.05 3.28
CA MET A 140 -9.24 0.45 1.96
C MET A 140 -8.54 -0.91 2.08
N MET A 141 -7.51 -1.02 2.93
CA MET A 141 -6.81 -2.28 3.18
C MET A 141 -7.76 -3.36 3.74
N ASP A 142 -8.54 -3.03 4.76
CA ASP A 142 -9.53 -3.93 5.35
C ASP A 142 -10.62 -4.32 4.36
N GLY A 143 -11.05 -3.37 3.53
CA GLY A 143 -12.07 -3.56 2.50
C GLY A 143 -11.68 -4.60 1.47
N ALA A 144 -10.39 -4.69 1.12
CA ALA A 144 -9.88 -5.72 0.23
C ALA A 144 -10.08 -7.14 0.82
N TRP A 145 -9.71 -7.35 2.08
CA TRP A 145 -9.92 -8.64 2.74
C TRP A 145 -11.40 -8.92 2.98
N LEU A 146 -12.18 -7.92 3.40
CA LEU A 146 -13.61 -8.07 3.63
C LEU A 146 -14.34 -8.47 2.35
N SER A 147 -14.02 -7.80 1.24
CA SER A 147 -14.57 -8.13 -0.09
C SER A 147 -14.19 -9.54 -0.51
N HIS A 148 -12.91 -9.93 -0.34
CA HIS A 148 -12.42 -11.27 -0.65
C HIS A 148 -13.18 -12.36 0.11
N PHE A 149 -13.28 -12.26 1.44
CA PHE A 149 -13.93 -13.30 2.25
C PHE A 149 -15.46 -13.34 2.08
N ARG A 150 -16.09 -12.22 1.73
CA ARG A 150 -17.53 -12.19 1.40
C ARG A 150 -17.83 -12.59 -0.05
N GLY A 151 -16.85 -12.52 -0.95
CA GLY A 151 -17.03 -12.77 -2.38
C GLY A 151 -17.89 -11.73 -3.09
N THR A 152 -17.97 -10.50 -2.57
CA THR A 152 -18.79 -9.41 -3.12
C THR A 152 -18.11 -8.05 -2.94
N ARG A 153 -18.54 -7.06 -3.71
CA ARG A 153 -18.23 -5.65 -3.46
C ARG A 153 -18.65 -5.26 -2.04
N VAL A 154 -17.83 -4.42 -1.41
CA VAL A 154 -18.13 -3.75 -0.14
C VAL A 154 -18.15 -2.24 -0.38
N ASP A 155 -18.99 -1.55 0.39
CA ASP A 155 -19.10 -0.10 0.31
C ASP A 155 -18.33 0.55 1.46
N PHE A 156 -17.85 1.77 1.22
CA PHE A 156 -17.18 2.60 2.22
C PHE A 156 -18.14 3.70 2.73
N PRO A 157 -18.00 4.17 3.98
CA PRO A 157 -17.05 3.69 4.99
C PRO A 157 -17.43 2.31 5.54
N LEU A 158 -16.44 1.53 5.98
CA LEU A 158 -16.68 0.21 6.56
C LEU A 158 -17.40 0.31 7.92
N GLU A 159 -18.17 -0.72 8.26
CA GLU A 159 -18.72 -0.87 9.62
C GLU A 159 -17.57 -1.06 10.63
N ARG A 160 -17.60 -0.29 11.71
CA ARG A 160 -16.50 -0.22 12.68
C ARG A 160 -16.57 -1.33 13.73
N GLY A 161 -15.39 -1.65 14.30
CA GLY A 161 -15.26 -2.43 15.53
C GLY A 161 -14.78 -3.86 15.35
N HIS A 162 -14.66 -4.32 14.10
CA HIS A 162 -14.27 -5.69 13.78
C HIS A 162 -13.20 -5.71 12.68
N HIS A 163 -12.12 -6.45 12.92
CA HIS A 163 -11.05 -6.62 11.93
C HIS A 163 -11.44 -7.76 10.98
N PRO A 164 -11.44 -7.56 9.65
CA PRO A 164 -12.00 -8.53 8.69
C PRO A 164 -11.34 -9.92 8.79
N LEU A 165 -10.03 -9.97 9.04
CA LEU A 165 -9.32 -11.23 9.25
C LEU A 165 -9.71 -11.94 10.57
N ARG A 166 -10.00 -11.21 11.65
CA ARG A 166 -10.48 -11.81 12.90
C ARG A 166 -11.87 -12.40 12.72
N ASP A 167 -12.75 -11.70 12.01
CA ASP A 167 -14.09 -12.20 11.69
C ASP A 167 -14.03 -13.47 10.83
N ALA A 168 -13.12 -13.51 9.85
CA ALA A 168 -12.91 -14.67 9.00
C ALA A 168 -12.43 -15.90 9.79
N LEU A 169 -11.53 -15.71 10.77
CA LEU A 169 -11.09 -16.77 11.70
C LEU A 169 -12.26 -17.26 12.56
N ALA A 170 -12.98 -16.33 13.21
CA ALA A 170 -14.09 -16.63 14.09
C ALA A 170 -15.22 -17.39 13.36
N ALA A 171 -15.52 -17.01 12.12
CA ALA A 171 -16.54 -17.67 11.30
C ALA A 171 -16.21 -19.15 10.98
N GLN A 172 -14.93 -19.53 11.01
CA GLN A 172 -14.47 -20.91 10.83
C GLN A 172 -14.13 -21.62 12.15
N GLY A 173 -14.32 -20.95 13.29
CA GLY A 173 -13.92 -21.47 14.60
C GLY A 173 -12.40 -21.66 14.75
N LEU A 174 -11.61 -20.89 14.00
CA LEU A 174 -10.15 -20.91 14.08
C LEU A 174 -9.67 -19.97 15.20
N PRO A 175 -8.58 -20.32 15.91
CA PRO A 175 -7.99 -19.44 16.91
C PRO A 175 -7.26 -18.26 16.25
N ASP A 176 -6.99 -17.21 17.04
CA ASP A 176 -6.03 -16.18 16.66
C ASP A 176 -4.64 -16.83 16.40
N PRO A 177 -3.90 -16.38 15.37
CA PRO A 177 -2.54 -16.85 15.13
C PRO A 177 -1.59 -16.58 16.31
N ASP A 178 -0.47 -17.29 16.32
CA ASP A 178 0.58 -17.11 17.33
C ASP A 178 1.08 -15.65 17.36
N PRO A 179 0.82 -14.89 18.44
CA PRO A 179 1.20 -13.48 18.52
C PRO A 179 2.71 -13.31 18.59
N ASP A 180 3.49 -14.32 19.01
CA ASP A 180 4.94 -14.19 19.14
C ASP A 180 5.63 -14.03 17.78
N ARG A 181 4.97 -14.43 16.68
CA ARG A 181 5.44 -14.18 15.31
C ARG A 181 5.54 -12.68 14.99
N SER A 182 4.75 -11.83 15.66
CA SER A 182 4.82 -10.37 15.49
C SER A 182 6.16 -9.77 15.92
N ASN A 183 6.86 -10.43 16.86
CA ASN A 183 8.14 -9.97 17.39
C ASN A 183 9.32 -10.31 16.47
N LEU A 184 9.09 -11.15 15.45
CA LEU A 184 10.14 -11.57 14.52
C LEU A 184 10.45 -10.47 13.51
N ARG A 185 11.73 -10.41 13.11
CA ARG A 185 12.13 -9.65 11.93
C ARG A 185 11.79 -10.45 10.68
N TYR A 186 11.65 -9.75 9.54
CA TYR A 186 11.25 -10.39 8.28
C TYR A 186 12.14 -11.56 7.87
N GLY A 187 13.47 -11.44 8.05
CA GLY A 187 14.42 -12.51 7.73
C GLY A 187 14.24 -13.78 8.56
N ASP A 188 13.76 -13.66 9.80
CA ASP A 188 13.51 -14.79 10.70
C ASP A 188 12.07 -15.32 10.56
N TRP A 189 11.13 -14.44 10.20
CA TRP A 189 9.73 -14.79 9.97
C TRP A 189 9.51 -15.54 8.65
N LEU A 190 10.18 -15.11 7.57
CA LEU A 190 9.94 -15.61 6.22
C LEU A 190 10.20 -17.13 6.06
N PRO A 191 11.31 -17.72 6.56
CA PRO A 191 11.55 -19.16 6.38
C PRO A 191 10.42 -20.03 6.96
N GLY A 192 9.91 -19.69 8.15
CA GLY A 192 8.80 -20.41 8.77
C GLY A 192 7.49 -20.23 8.01
N GLU A 193 7.29 -19.06 7.40
CA GLU A 193 6.13 -18.85 6.53
C GLU A 193 6.22 -19.65 5.23
N LEU A 194 7.38 -19.69 4.59
CA LEU A 194 7.61 -20.47 3.37
C LEU A 194 7.37 -21.97 3.62
N GLU A 195 7.85 -22.50 4.74
CA GLU A 195 7.59 -23.87 5.16
C GLU A 195 6.08 -24.13 5.34
N ARG A 196 5.36 -23.22 6.02
CA ARG A 196 3.92 -23.33 6.28
C ARG A 196 3.09 -23.38 4.98
N ILE A 197 3.45 -22.56 3.99
CA ILE A 197 2.72 -22.48 2.72
C ILE A 197 3.25 -23.47 1.66
N GLY A 198 4.31 -24.21 1.96
CA GLY A 198 4.92 -25.20 1.07
C GLY A 198 5.59 -24.59 -0.17
N ALA A 199 6.29 -23.46 0.00
CA ALA A 199 6.95 -22.70 -1.06
C ALA A 199 8.48 -22.66 -0.92
#